data_AF-A0A662ETT6-F1
#
_entry.id   AF-A0A662ETT6-F1
#
_cell.length_a   1.000
_cell.length_b   1.000
_cell.length_c   1.000
_cell.angle_alpha   90.00
_cell.angle_beta   90.00
_cell.angle_gamma   90.00
#
_symmetry.space_group_name_H-M   'P 1'
#
loop_
_entity.id
_entity.type
_entity.pdbx_description
1 polymer ?
#
loop_
_entity_poly.entity_id
_entity_poly.type
_entity_poly.pdbx_seq_one_letter_code
_entity_poly.pdbx_strand_id
1 'polypeptide(L)'
;AANPEHEWIELVNLTDQPVDLTGWTLRWRKKNVEDPERAEWKVLELSGTIEPYGYFVLERLTPNAVADIPERDAADFLYGTGQPESYRLDDEGEVIELLDPQGLVVDTANADPRRKTGWAAGYGINGASPYATMERIDPTGPDVDENWTANAMIVVNGLDLAGEFLGGTARMQNEDTWLYSPLTENPWIAERGQTLTFRFPAPEEGVEPWIVLVKVDEGEDKYHWPRFHHYEVQELRAGIYQCRVYTADLPVGRYQLWISLSRNRVYGFSFEVVEEER
;
A
#
# COMPACT_ATOMS: atom_id res chain seq x y z
N ALA A 1 -1.54 6.80 16.48
CA ALA A 1 -2.32 7.05 15.25
C ALA A 1 -1.42 7.72 14.23
N ALA A 2 -1.58 7.39 12.94
CA ALA A 2 -0.90 8.01 11.81
C ALA A 2 -1.12 9.52 11.80
N ASN A 3 -0.07 10.27 11.47
CA ASN A 3 -0.10 11.73 11.40
C ASN A 3 0.94 12.23 10.38
N PRO A 4 0.97 13.53 10.04
CA PRO A 4 1.88 14.07 9.02
C PRO A 4 3.38 13.89 9.30
N GLU A 5 3.79 13.61 10.54
CA GLU A 5 5.21 13.37 10.85
C GLU A 5 5.62 11.90 10.63
N HIS A 6 4.66 10.98 10.47
CA HIS A 6 4.89 9.55 10.28
C HIS A 6 5.12 9.22 8.79
N GLU A 7 6.16 9.81 8.23
CA GLU A 7 6.55 9.59 6.84
C GLU A 7 7.45 8.37 6.71
N TRP A 8 7.26 7.60 5.64
CA TRP A 8 8.14 6.49 5.29
C TRP A 8 8.26 6.32 3.77
N ILE A 9 9.37 5.71 3.38
CA ILE A 9 9.67 5.30 2.00
C ILE A 9 9.95 3.81 2.03
N GLU A 10 9.52 3.07 1.02
CA GLU A 10 9.81 1.64 0.91
C GLU A 10 10.49 1.32 -0.41
N LEU A 11 11.52 0.49 -0.32
CA LEU A 11 12.20 -0.11 -1.46
C LEU A 11 11.81 -1.58 -1.55
N VAL A 12 11.63 -2.08 -2.77
CA VAL A 12 11.38 -3.49 -3.03
C VAL A 12 12.49 -4.05 -3.92
N ASN A 13 13.00 -5.23 -3.57
CA ASN A 13 13.92 -5.96 -4.43
C ASN A 13 13.13 -6.87 -5.37
N LEU A 14 13.08 -6.54 -6.66
CA LEU A 14 12.34 -7.34 -7.65
C LEU A 14 13.11 -8.56 -8.17
N THR A 15 14.32 -8.80 -7.68
CA THR A 15 15.19 -9.87 -8.15
C THR A 15 15.14 -11.12 -7.26
N ASP A 16 15.65 -12.23 -7.78
CA ASP A 16 15.77 -13.49 -7.03
C ASP A 16 17.07 -13.59 -6.20
N GLN A 17 17.88 -12.53 -6.15
CA GLN A 17 19.13 -12.45 -5.38
C GLN A 17 19.04 -11.35 -4.32
N PRO A 18 19.74 -11.50 -3.18
CA PRO A 18 19.84 -10.42 -2.20
C PRO A 18 20.56 -9.20 -2.80
N VAL A 19 20.10 -8.00 -2.42
CA VAL A 19 20.71 -6.71 -2.79
C VAL A 19 21.32 -6.08 -1.55
N ASP A 20 22.64 -5.90 -1.56
CA ASP A 20 23.38 -5.13 -0.54
C ASP A 20 23.28 -3.64 -0.87
N LEU A 21 22.71 -2.87 0.06
CA LEU A 21 22.51 -1.43 -0.05
C LEU A 21 23.74 -0.62 0.38
N THR A 22 24.85 -1.26 0.76
CA THR A 22 26.08 -0.56 1.16
C THR A 22 26.58 0.36 0.05
N GLY A 23 26.62 1.67 0.34
CA GLY A 23 27.04 2.70 -0.60
C GLY A 23 25.97 3.11 -1.61
N TRP A 24 24.75 2.57 -1.53
CA TRP A 24 23.60 3.10 -2.24
C TRP A 24 23.12 4.37 -1.55
N THR A 25 22.48 5.24 -2.33
CA THR A 25 22.01 6.53 -1.82
C THR A 25 20.58 6.78 -2.27
N LEU A 26 19.72 7.16 -1.33
CA LEU A 26 18.43 7.76 -1.65
C LEU A 26 18.58 9.28 -1.59
N ARG A 27 18.15 9.98 -2.63
CA ARG A 27 18.15 11.44 -2.62
C ARG A 27 16.84 12.00 -3.13
N TRP A 28 16.49 13.19 -2.66
CA TRP A 28 15.29 13.86 -3.14
C TRP A 28 15.41 15.37 -3.11
N ARG A 29 14.60 16.01 -3.96
CA ARG A 29 14.55 17.47 -4.12
C ARG A 29 13.14 17.92 -4.48
N LYS A 30 12.88 19.21 -4.33
CA LYS A 30 11.64 19.83 -4.83
C LYS A 30 11.49 19.60 -6.34
N LYS A 31 10.25 19.32 -6.77
CA LYS A 31 9.89 19.22 -8.19
C LYS A 31 10.05 20.54 -8.92
N ASN A 32 9.47 21.59 -8.36
CA ASN A 32 9.40 22.91 -8.97
C ASN A 32 10.64 23.73 -8.64
N VAL A 33 11.69 23.53 -9.43
CA VAL A 33 12.96 24.26 -9.33
C VAL A 33 13.27 24.92 -10.66
N GLU A 34 13.80 26.15 -10.62
CA GLU A 34 14.14 26.90 -11.85
C GLU A 34 15.23 26.20 -12.68
N ASP A 35 16.19 25.57 -12.00
CA ASP A 35 17.28 24.81 -12.60
C ASP A 35 17.44 23.46 -11.87
N PRO A 36 16.91 22.36 -12.42
CA PRO A 36 17.01 21.03 -11.82
C PRO A 36 18.44 20.54 -11.59
N GLU A 37 19.41 20.96 -12.41
CA GLU A 37 20.81 20.54 -12.27
C GLU A 37 21.49 21.22 -11.08
N ARG A 38 20.96 22.35 -10.63
CA ARG A 38 21.47 23.12 -9.48
C ARG A 38 20.59 22.99 -8.24
N ALA A 39 19.56 22.16 -8.31
CA ALA A 39 18.68 21.94 -7.17
C ALA A 39 19.46 21.32 -6.01
N GLU A 40 19.14 21.80 -4.81
CA GLU A 40 19.65 21.19 -3.59
C GLU A 40 18.99 19.83 -3.38
N TRP A 41 19.82 18.81 -3.19
CA TRP A 41 19.38 17.45 -2.90
C TRP A 41 19.56 17.16 -1.43
N LYS A 42 18.50 16.64 -0.81
CA LYS A 42 18.59 15.90 0.45
C LYS A 42 19.13 14.52 0.11
N VAL A 43 20.11 14.05 0.87
CA VAL A 43 20.86 12.82 0.54
C VAL A 43 20.93 11.94 1.76
N LEU A 44 20.55 10.67 1.60
CA LEU A 44 20.53 9.64 2.62
C LEU A 44 21.34 8.44 2.12
N GLU A 45 22.46 8.15 2.78
CA GLU A 45 23.20 6.91 2.55
C GLU A 45 22.44 5.73 3.13
N LEU A 46 22.38 4.65 2.36
CA LEU A 46 21.72 3.41 2.73
C LEU A 46 22.75 2.35 3.17
N SER A 47 22.28 1.40 3.95
CA SER A 47 23.02 0.20 4.31
C SER A 47 22.05 -0.92 4.66
N GLY A 48 22.56 -2.15 4.78
CA GLY A 48 21.75 -3.34 5.00
C GLY A 48 21.50 -4.12 3.72
N THR A 49 20.65 -5.14 3.80
CA THR A 49 20.39 -6.05 2.69
C THR A 49 18.89 -6.22 2.50
N ILE A 50 18.44 -6.16 1.25
CA ILE A 50 17.08 -6.55 0.87
C ILE A 50 17.15 -7.97 0.30
N GLU A 51 16.56 -8.93 1.01
CA GLU A 51 16.42 -10.31 0.54
C GLU A 51 15.66 -10.38 -0.80
N PRO A 52 15.78 -11.49 -1.57
CA PRO A 52 15.00 -11.70 -2.78
C PRO A 52 13.51 -11.43 -2.58
N TYR A 53 12.90 -10.61 -3.44
CA TYR A 53 11.48 -10.21 -3.34
C TYR A 53 11.10 -9.54 -2.00
N GLY A 54 12.11 -9.08 -1.25
CA GLY A 54 11.97 -8.44 0.05
C GLY A 54 11.71 -6.94 -0.06
N TYR A 55 11.38 -6.36 1.10
CA TYR A 55 11.05 -4.94 1.26
C TYR A 55 11.95 -4.31 2.31
N PHE A 56 12.27 -3.04 2.13
CA PHE A 56 13.09 -2.25 3.03
C PHE A 56 12.40 -0.90 3.31
N VAL A 57 11.94 -0.72 4.55
CA VAL A 57 11.17 0.46 4.99
C VAL A 57 12.11 1.46 5.64
N LEU A 58 12.06 2.70 5.21
CA LEU A 58 12.78 3.85 5.76
C LEU A 58 11.77 4.76 6.45
N GLU A 59 11.84 4.91 7.77
CA GLU A 59 10.94 5.76 8.56
C GLU A 59 11.64 7.07 8.93
N ARG A 60 10.94 8.19 8.82
CA ARG A 60 11.48 9.50 9.22
C ARG A 60 11.18 9.79 10.68
N LEU A 61 12.20 10.02 11.50
CA LEU A 61 12.17 10.51 12.90
C LEU A 61 11.37 9.72 13.95
N THR A 62 10.21 9.19 13.59
CA THR A 62 9.32 8.43 14.46
C THR A 62 9.65 6.96 14.29
N PRO A 63 10.35 6.35 15.26
CA PRO A 63 10.60 4.92 15.22
C PRO A 63 9.27 4.19 15.27
N ASN A 64 9.12 3.20 14.41
CA ASN A 64 7.93 2.37 14.34
C ASN A 64 6.66 3.06 13.84
N ALA A 65 6.80 4.01 12.92
CA ALA A 65 5.67 4.58 12.18
C ALA A 65 4.77 3.49 11.55
N VAL A 66 5.39 2.41 11.04
CA VAL A 66 4.77 1.12 10.71
C VAL A 66 5.00 0.15 11.86
N ALA A 67 4.07 0.04 12.80
CA ALA A 67 4.29 -0.49 14.15
C ALA A 67 4.48 -2.01 14.24
N ASP A 68 3.97 -2.79 13.29
CA ASP A 68 3.85 -4.24 13.39
C ASP A 68 4.91 -5.01 12.58
N ILE A 69 5.99 -4.33 12.16
CA ILE A 69 7.15 -4.96 11.51
C ILE A 69 7.91 -5.82 12.54
N PRO A 70 7.91 -7.16 12.40
CA PRO A 70 8.64 -8.03 13.31
C PRO A 70 10.15 -7.90 13.08
N GLU A 71 10.93 -8.12 14.15
CA GLU A 71 12.39 -8.32 14.09
C GLU A 71 13.23 -7.16 13.52
N ARG A 72 12.71 -5.92 13.49
CA ARG A 72 13.52 -4.75 13.18
C ARG A 72 14.24 -4.18 14.40
N ASP A 73 15.48 -3.74 14.23
CA ASP A 73 16.04 -2.67 15.06
C ASP A 73 15.65 -1.35 14.42
N ALA A 74 14.82 -0.54 15.09
CA ALA A 74 14.35 0.72 14.54
C ALA A 74 15.51 1.67 14.15
N ALA A 75 16.69 1.52 14.77
CA ALA A 75 17.87 2.31 14.44
C ALA A 75 18.40 2.09 13.01
N ASP A 76 18.14 0.91 12.41
CA ASP A 76 18.63 0.56 11.07
C ASP A 76 17.78 1.19 9.94
N PHE A 77 16.57 1.65 10.29
CA PHE A 77 15.55 2.08 9.35
C PHE A 77 15.11 3.54 9.59
N LEU A 78 15.58 4.17 10.66
CA LEU A 78 15.19 5.50 11.08
C LEU A 78 16.17 6.56 10.54
N TYR A 79 15.69 7.45 9.68
CA TYR A 79 16.49 8.56 9.17
C TYR A 79 16.07 9.92 9.75
N GLY A 80 16.99 10.89 9.64
CA GLY A 80 16.76 12.28 10.01
C GLY A 80 16.88 12.63 11.49
N THR A 81 17.21 11.68 12.37
CA THR A 81 17.28 11.85 13.86
C THR A 81 18.20 12.98 14.36
N GLY A 82 19.12 13.47 13.52
CA GLY A 82 19.99 14.63 13.80
C GLY A 82 19.64 15.92 13.05
N GLN A 83 18.80 15.87 12.01
CA GLN A 83 18.40 17.03 11.19
C GLN A 83 16.94 16.92 10.72
N PRO A 84 15.98 17.01 11.66
CA PRO A 84 14.58 16.63 11.43
C PRO A 84 13.88 17.34 10.27
N GLU A 85 14.12 18.65 10.11
CA GLU A 85 13.53 19.47 9.05
C GLU A 85 14.17 19.22 7.68
N SER A 86 15.43 18.78 7.65
CA SER A 86 16.16 18.61 6.39
C SER A 86 15.69 17.40 5.58
N TYR A 87 15.00 16.45 6.22
CA TYR A 87 14.62 15.18 5.60
C TYR A 87 13.11 14.97 5.46
N ARG A 88 12.29 15.95 5.83
CA ARG A 88 10.84 15.90 5.61
C ARG A 88 10.53 15.85 4.11
N LEU A 89 9.50 15.09 3.74
CA LEU A 89 8.96 15.11 2.38
C LEU A 89 8.02 16.31 2.22
N ASP A 90 8.21 17.11 1.17
CA ASP A 90 7.40 18.31 0.97
C ASP A 90 6.00 17.95 0.43
N ASP A 91 4.95 18.54 1.01
CA ASP A 91 3.56 18.35 0.55
C ASP A 91 3.36 18.86 -0.90
N GLU A 92 4.22 19.79 -1.36
CA GLU A 92 4.28 20.25 -2.76
C GLU A 92 4.96 19.24 -3.70
N GLY A 93 5.32 18.04 -3.23
CA GLY A 93 5.89 16.97 -4.02
C GLY A 93 7.39 17.11 -4.28
N GLU A 94 8.08 15.97 -4.17
CA GLU A 94 9.51 15.87 -4.42
C GLU A 94 9.81 14.81 -5.49
N VAL A 95 10.92 14.99 -6.20
CA VAL A 95 11.53 13.95 -7.04
C VAL A 95 12.44 13.14 -6.16
N ILE A 96 12.25 11.83 -6.13
CA ILE A 96 13.10 10.90 -5.38
C ILE A 96 13.89 10.08 -6.39
N GLU A 97 15.18 9.89 -6.12
CA GLU A 97 16.08 9.05 -6.91
C GLU A 97 16.81 8.06 -6.00
N LEU A 98 16.86 6.81 -6.44
CA LEU A 98 17.70 5.77 -5.86
C LEU A 98 18.94 5.61 -6.73
N LEU A 99 20.12 5.70 -6.12
CA LEU A 99 21.41 5.60 -6.79
C LEU A 99 22.16 4.37 -6.31
N ASP A 100 22.82 3.69 -7.25
CA ASP A 100 23.77 2.62 -6.94
C ASP A 100 25.11 3.18 -6.38
N PRO A 101 26.04 2.32 -5.93
CA PRO A 101 27.31 2.77 -5.37
C PRO A 101 28.28 3.40 -6.38
N GLN A 102 27.92 3.40 -7.67
CA GLN A 102 28.67 4.10 -8.72
C GLN A 102 28.04 5.48 -9.01
N GLY A 103 26.92 5.83 -8.36
CA GLY A 103 26.20 7.07 -8.54
C GLY A 103 25.28 7.08 -9.76
N LEU A 104 24.95 5.92 -10.33
CA LEU A 104 23.95 5.82 -11.39
C LEU A 104 22.55 5.75 -10.78
N VAL A 105 21.61 6.49 -11.34
CA VAL A 105 20.19 6.40 -10.99
C VAL A 105 19.65 5.06 -11.47
N VAL A 106 19.12 4.26 -10.55
CA VAL A 106 18.55 2.94 -10.84
C VAL A 106 17.02 2.95 -10.82
N ASP A 107 16.41 3.81 -10.02
CA ASP A 107 14.96 4.05 -10.03
C ASP A 107 14.67 5.49 -9.59
N THR A 108 13.49 5.97 -9.96
CA THR A 108 12.96 7.27 -9.54
C THR A 108 11.52 7.14 -9.10
N ALA A 109 11.11 7.98 -8.15
CA ALA A 109 9.69 8.13 -7.81
C ALA A 109 9.27 9.58 -7.95
N ASN A 110 8.06 9.77 -8.52
CA ASN A 110 7.44 11.07 -8.71
C ASN A 110 8.31 12.00 -9.59
N ALA A 111 9.06 11.46 -10.56
CA ALA A 111 9.97 12.24 -11.41
C ALA A 111 9.36 12.71 -12.73
N ASP A 112 8.07 12.40 -12.99
CA ASP A 112 7.40 12.77 -14.24
C ASP A 112 7.47 14.30 -14.49
N PRO A 113 8.18 14.74 -15.55
CA PRO A 113 8.39 16.16 -15.80
C PRO A 113 7.12 16.90 -16.25
N ARG A 114 6.05 16.17 -16.60
CA ARG A 114 4.75 16.76 -16.98
C ARG A 114 4.05 17.36 -15.76
N ARG A 115 4.21 16.75 -14.58
CA ARG A 115 3.70 17.27 -13.30
C ARG A 115 4.73 18.16 -12.62
N LYS A 116 4.46 19.47 -12.60
CA LYS A 116 5.38 20.47 -12.02
C LYS A 116 5.32 20.57 -10.49
N THR A 117 4.20 20.19 -9.87
CA THR A 117 3.99 20.27 -8.42
C THR A 117 3.14 19.09 -7.94
N GLY A 118 3.29 18.75 -6.67
CA GLY A 118 2.56 17.71 -5.97
C GLY A 118 3.10 16.30 -6.22
N TRP A 119 2.63 15.39 -5.36
CA TRP A 119 2.74 13.95 -5.53
C TRP A 119 1.86 13.46 -6.68
N ALA A 120 2.26 12.37 -7.33
CA ALA A 120 1.49 11.77 -8.42
C ALA A 120 0.20 11.13 -7.88
N ALA A 121 0.26 10.54 -6.69
CA ALA A 121 -0.89 10.00 -5.96
C ALA A 121 -0.64 10.04 -4.44
N GLY A 122 -1.56 9.46 -3.65
CA GLY A 122 -1.51 9.48 -2.18
C GLY A 122 -2.04 10.78 -1.57
N TYR A 123 -1.93 10.90 -0.24
CA TYR A 123 -2.19 12.14 0.52
C TYR A 123 -3.50 12.89 0.14
N GLY A 124 -4.63 12.18 0.10
CA GLY A 124 -5.93 12.80 -0.18
C GLY A 124 -6.21 13.14 -1.65
N ILE A 125 -5.27 12.91 -2.58
CA ILE A 125 -5.47 13.14 -4.01
C ILE A 125 -6.61 12.24 -4.53
N ASN A 126 -7.50 12.80 -5.36
CA ASN A 126 -8.62 12.09 -6.00
C ASN A 126 -9.57 11.36 -5.02
N GLY A 127 -9.68 11.83 -3.77
CA GLY A 127 -10.56 11.22 -2.77
C GLY A 127 -9.95 10.08 -1.97
N ALA A 128 -8.65 9.82 -2.13
CA ALA A 128 -7.90 8.91 -1.27
C ALA A 128 -7.92 9.36 0.20
N SER A 129 -7.52 8.47 1.12
CA SER A 129 -7.30 8.85 2.52
C SER A 129 -6.21 9.94 2.62
N PRO A 130 -6.32 10.92 3.54
CA PRO A 130 -5.28 11.94 3.74
C PRO A 130 -3.89 11.38 4.05
N TYR A 131 -3.79 10.15 4.53
CA TYR A 131 -2.53 9.47 4.82
C TYR A 131 -2.34 8.22 3.96
N ALA A 132 -3.01 8.14 2.80
CA ALA A 132 -2.77 7.06 1.85
C ALA A 132 -1.37 7.18 1.24
N THR A 133 -0.68 6.04 1.13
CA THR A 133 0.58 5.89 0.41
C THR A 133 0.41 6.18 -1.08
N MET A 134 1.49 6.63 -1.72
CA MET A 134 1.63 6.66 -3.17
C MET A 134 2.30 5.35 -3.60
N GLU A 135 1.53 4.46 -4.20
CA GLU A 135 1.93 3.10 -4.59
C GLU A 135 2.14 3.01 -6.10
N ARG A 136 3.21 2.33 -6.52
CA ARG A 136 3.48 2.06 -7.93
C ARG A 136 2.56 0.94 -8.43
N ILE A 137 1.96 1.10 -9.61
CA ILE A 137 1.04 0.10 -10.20
C ILE A 137 1.83 -1.06 -10.79
N ASP A 138 2.74 -0.77 -11.73
CA ASP A 138 3.69 -1.72 -12.31
C ASP A 138 5.10 -1.41 -11.80
N PRO A 139 5.69 -2.28 -10.96
CA PRO A 139 7.03 -2.08 -10.41
C PRO A 139 8.16 -2.14 -11.44
N THR A 140 7.88 -2.66 -12.65
CA THR A 140 8.83 -2.70 -13.77
C THR A 140 8.58 -1.62 -14.82
N GLY A 141 7.48 -0.88 -14.67
CA GLY A 141 7.07 0.21 -15.55
C GLY A 141 7.84 1.51 -15.28
N PRO A 142 7.78 2.48 -16.22
CA PRO A 142 8.45 3.77 -16.05
C PRO A 142 7.84 4.59 -14.90
N ASP A 143 8.62 5.53 -14.37
CA ASP A 143 8.15 6.56 -13.44
C ASP A 143 7.39 7.67 -14.20
N VAL A 144 6.10 7.45 -14.37
CA VAL A 144 5.13 8.38 -14.96
C VAL A 144 3.91 8.46 -14.05
N ASP A 145 3.21 9.60 -14.04
CA ASP A 145 2.04 9.82 -13.19
C ASP A 145 1.01 8.68 -13.28
N GLU A 146 0.77 8.12 -14.47
CA GLU A 146 -0.19 7.04 -14.69
C GLU A 146 0.25 5.69 -14.11
N ASN A 147 1.50 5.54 -13.70
CA ASN A 147 2.02 4.34 -13.01
C ASN A 147 2.00 4.49 -11.48
N TRP A 148 1.37 5.55 -10.96
CA TRP A 148 1.19 5.78 -9.53
C TRP A 148 -0.29 5.86 -9.16
N THR A 149 -0.62 5.22 -8.05
CA THR A 149 -1.97 5.18 -7.50
C THR A 149 -1.90 5.35 -5.98
N ALA A 150 -2.90 5.94 -5.36
CA ALA A 150 -3.03 5.94 -3.91
C ALA A 150 -3.52 4.57 -3.43
N ASN A 151 -3.12 4.14 -2.24
CA ASN A 151 -3.83 3.05 -1.58
C ASN A 151 -5.29 3.47 -1.29
N ALA A 152 -6.25 2.70 -1.79
CA ALA A 152 -7.67 2.97 -1.63
C ALA A 152 -8.22 2.42 -0.30
N MET A 153 -7.41 1.78 0.54
CA MET A 153 -7.85 1.07 1.75
C MET A 153 -8.79 -0.10 1.44
N ILE A 154 -8.65 -0.75 0.28
CA ILE A 154 -9.33 -2.02 -0.07
C ILE A 154 -8.46 -3.19 0.37
N VAL A 155 -7.17 -3.14 0.03
CA VAL A 155 -6.14 -4.06 0.53
C VAL A 155 -5.10 -3.25 1.28
N VAL A 156 -4.92 -3.57 2.55
CA VAL A 156 -4.01 -2.87 3.47
C VAL A 156 -3.08 -3.84 4.17
N ASN A 157 -1.90 -3.36 4.54
CA ASN A 157 -0.97 -4.06 5.41
C ASN A 157 -0.10 -3.06 6.19
N GLY A 158 0.16 -3.39 7.44
CA GLY A 158 0.87 -2.51 8.36
C GLY A 158 -0.08 -1.76 9.28
N LEU A 159 0.32 -1.64 10.54
CA LEU A 159 -0.40 -0.89 11.56
C LEU A 159 0.33 0.40 11.92
N ASP A 160 -0.41 1.42 12.32
CA ASP A 160 0.15 2.62 12.92
C ASP A 160 0.43 2.44 14.43
N LEU A 161 1.01 3.45 15.07
CA LEU A 161 1.31 3.44 16.51
C LEU A 161 0.07 3.36 17.44
N ALA A 162 -1.16 3.50 16.93
CA ALA A 162 -2.39 3.24 17.67
C ALA A 162 -2.96 1.84 17.42
N GLY A 163 -2.36 1.03 16.55
CA GLY A 163 -2.86 -0.29 16.18
C GLY A 163 -3.89 -0.28 15.05
N GLU A 164 -4.09 0.85 14.39
CA GLU A 164 -5.02 0.98 13.24
C GLU A 164 -4.29 0.68 11.93
N PHE A 165 -4.99 0.15 10.93
CA PHE A 165 -4.39 -0.09 9.62
C PHE A 165 -3.94 1.20 8.94
N LEU A 166 -2.74 1.15 8.36
CA LEU A 166 -2.26 2.18 7.46
C LEU A 166 -3.05 2.16 6.15
N GLY A 167 -3.23 3.33 5.55
CA GLY A 167 -3.63 3.43 4.15
C GLY A 167 -2.47 3.10 3.24
N GLY A 168 -2.02 1.86 3.27
CA GLY A 168 -0.88 1.39 2.49
C GLY A 168 -0.67 -0.11 2.64
N THR A 169 0.27 -0.64 1.86
CA THR A 169 0.67 -2.05 1.87
C THR A 169 2.11 -2.25 2.35
N ALA A 170 2.49 -1.68 3.49
CA ALA A 170 3.87 -1.74 3.97
C ALA A 170 4.39 -3.20 4.02
N ARG A 171 5.56 -3.47 3.45
CA ARG A 171 6.21 -4.78 3.32
C ARG A 171 5.41 -5.84 2.57
N MET A 172 4.48 -5.41 1.72
CA MET A 172 3.62 -6.26 0.90
C MET A 172 3.51 -5.67 -0.51
N GLN A 173 3.11 -6.50 -1.49
CA GLN A 173 2.78 -6.00 -2.81
C GLN A 173 1.68 -4.94 -2.73
N ASN A 174 1.83 -3.90 -3.55
CA ASN A 174 0.89 -2.77 -3.67
C ASN A 174 -0.51 -3.24 -4.00
N GLU A 175 -1.51 -2.46 -3.56
CA GLU A 175 -2.92 -2.85 -3.59
C GLU A 175 -3.39 -3.28 -4.99
N ASP A 176 -3.00 -2.54 -6.04
CA ASP A 176 -3.41 -2.84 -7.42
C ASP A 176 -2.96 -4.23 -7.90
N THR A 177 -1.81 -4.71 -7.42
CA THR A 177 -1.34 -6.06 -7.77
C THR A 177 -2.32 -7.13 -7.26
N TRP A 178 -2.98 -6.90 -6.12
CA TRP A 178 -3.99 -7.80 -5.57
C TRP A 178 -5.33 -7.67 -6.30
N LEU A 179 -5.82 -6.44 -6.48
CA LEU A 179 -7.14 -6.17 -7.08
C LEU A 179 -7.28 -6.74 -8.49
N TYR A 180 -6.19 -6.71 -9.26
CA TYR A 180 -6.13 -7.18 -10.65
C TYR A 180 -5.34 -8.49 -10.80
N SER A 181 -5.14 -9.22 -9.70
CA SER A 181 -4.49 -10.54 -9.76
C SER A 181 -5.38 -11.58 -10.46
N PRO A 182 -4.80 -12.67 -11.00
CA PRO A 182 -5.57 -13.78 -11.56
C PRO A 182 -6.57 -14.43 -10.59
N LEU A 183 -6.40 -14.22 -9.27
CA LEU A 183 -7.33 -14.69 -8.25
C LEU A 183 -8.69 -14.01 -8.34
N THR A 184 -8.75 -12.79 -8.86
CA THR A 184 -10.00 -12.05 -9.00
C THR A 184 -10.68 -12.33 -10.34
N GLU A 185 -9.98 -12.89 -11.34
CA GLU A 185 -10.46 -13.11 -12.71
C GLU A 185 -11.65 -14.08 -12.82
N ASN A 186 -11.73 -15.09 -11.95
CA ASN A 186 -12.73 -16.16 -12.02
C ASN A 186 -13.67 -16.14 -10.80
N PRO A 187 -14.70 -15.28 -10.79
CA PRO A 187 -15.60 -15.14 -9.66
C PRO A 187 -16.49 -16.37 -9.47
N TRP A 188 -16.81 -16.70 -8.22
CA TRP A 188 -17.90 -17.63 -7.92
C TRP A 188 -19.25 -17.02 -8.26
N ILE A 189 -20.17 -17.79 -8.84
CA ILE A 189 -21.54 -17.31 -9.07
C ILE A 189 -22.35 -17.48 -7.79
N ALA A 190 -23.03 -16.43 -7.38
CA ALA A 190 -23.94 -16.40 -6.24
C ALA A 190 -25.30 -15.85 -6.68
N GLU A 191 -26.38 -16.60 -6.46
CA GLU A 191 -27.73 -16.06 -6.67
C GLU A 191 -28.05 -15.06 -5.57
N ARG A 192 -28.71 -13.96 -5.93
CA ARG A 192 -29.17 -12.97 -4.97
C ARG A 192 -30.06 -13.64 -3.90
N GLY A 193 -29.73 -13.41 -2.64
CA GLY A 193 -30.38 -14.04 -1.48
C GLY A 193 -29.55 -15.16 -0.85
N GLN A 194 -28.56 -15.71 -1.55
CA GLN A 194 -27.61 -16.66 -0.98
C GLN A 194 -26.71 -15.98 0.06
N THR A 195 -26.33 -16.73 1.10
CA THR A 195 -25.32 -16.30 2.07
C THR A 195 -23.99 -16.98 1.74
N LEU A 196 -23.00 -16.19 1.35
CA LEU A 196 -21.65 -16.69 1.13
C LEU A 196 -20.89 -16.71 2.46
N THR A 197 -20.19 -17.79 2.75
CA THR A 197 -19.41 -17.94 4.00
C THR A 197 -17.94 -18.15 3.69
N PHE A 198 -17.11 -17.22 4.14
CA PHE A 198 -15.66 -17.24 3.99
C PHE A 198 -15.04 -17.51 5.35
N ARG A 199 -14.02 -18.37 5.42
CA ARG A 199 -13.30 -18.68 6.67
C ARG A 199 -11.86 -18.23 6.54
N PHE A 200 -11.35 -17.63 7.60
CA PHE A 200 -9.98 -17.14 7.65
C PHE A 200 -9.38 -17.41 9.05
N PRO A 201 -8.05 -17.50 9.17
CA PRO A 201 -7.42 -17.72 10.46
C PRO A 201 -7.60 -16.51 11.37
N ALA A 202 -7.57 -16.71 12.69
CA ALA A 202 -7.71 -15.62 13.65
C ALA A 202 -6.71 -14.48 13.39
N PRO A 203 -7.12 -13.21 13.55
CA PRO A 203 -6.17 -12.12 13.60
C PRO A 203 -5.21 -12.33 14.78
N GLU A 204 -4.10 -11.59 14.78
CA GLU A 204 -3.27 -11.53 15.96
C GLU A 204 -3.99 -10.81 17.11
N GLU A 205 -3.54 -11.05 18.34
CA GLU A 205 -4.13 -10.43 19.52
C GLU A 205 -4.06 -8.90 19.41
N GLY A 206 -5.19 -8.23 19.60
CA GLY A 206 -5.31 -6.77 19.50
C GLY A 206 -5.49 -6.23 18.07
N VAL A 207 -5.49 -7.08 17.04
CA VAL A 207 -5.74 -6.66 15.65
C VAL A 207 -7.18 -6.95 15.27
N GLU A 208 -7.96 -5.91 14.97
CA GLU A 208 -9.28 -6.08 14.37
C GLU A 208 -9.12 -6.34 12.85
N PRO A 209 -9.77 -7.37 12.26
CA PRO A 209 -9.68 -7.61 10.82
C PRO A 209 -10.21 -6.43 10.00
N TRP A 210 -9.43 -5.97 9.02
CA TRP A 210 -9.90 -4.98 8.05
C TRP A 210 -10.62 -5.68 6.91
N ILE A 211 -11.92 -5.43 6.78
CA ILE A 211 -12.79 -6.15 5.84
C ILE A 211 -13.45 -5.17 4.90
N VAL A 212 -13.28 -5.41 3.61
CA VAL A 212 -13.80 -4.55 2.55
C VAL A 212 -14.54 -5.39 1.54
N LEU A 213 -15.83 -5.08 1.37
CA LEU A 213 -16.68 -5.62 0.32
C LEU A 213 -16.97 -4.51 -0.69
N VAL A 214 -16.48 -4.68 -1.91
CA VAL A 214 -16.65 -3.73 -3.01
C VAL A 214 -17.36 -4.37 -4.18
N LYS A 215 -18.22 -3.61 -4.85
CA LYS A 215 -18.68 -3.94 -6.19
C LYS A 215 -17.67 -3.40 -7.19
N VAL A 216 -17.09 -4.27 -7.99
CA VAL A 216 -16.16 -3.89 -9.05
C VAL A 216 -16.98 -3.31 -10.21
N ASP A 217 -16.58 -2.13 -10.66
CA ASP A 217 -17.08 -1.48 -11.86
C ASP A 217 -15.90 -1.24 -12.80
N GLU A 218 -15.83 -2.00 -13.89
CA GLU A 218 -14.69 -1.97 -14.82
C GLU A 218 -14.57 -0.64 -15.57
N GLY A 219 -15.60 0.21 -15.53
CA GLY A 219 -15.58 1.56 -16.11
C GLY A 219 -15.07 2.65 -15.16
N GLU A 220 -14.87 2.34 -13.88
CA GLU A 220 -14.58 3.32 -12.84
C GLU A 220 -13.28 2.98 -12.09
N ASP A 221 -12.61 4.01 -11.61
CA ASP A 221 -11.44 3.88 -10.74
C ASP A 221 -11.84 3.22 -9.39
N LYS A 222 -10.94 2.42 -8.80
CA LYS A 222 -11.11 1.75 -7.51
C LYS A 222 -11.55 2.69 -6.37
N TYR A 223 -11.26 3.98 -6.44
CA TYR A 223 -11.74 4.96 -5.43
C TYR A 223 -13.26 5.18 -5.46
N HIS A 224 -13.91 4.90 -6.59
CA HIS A 224 -15.33 5.10 -6.80
C HIS A 224 -16.14 3.80 -6.73
N TRP A 225 -15.48 2.65 -6.56
CA TRP A 225 -16.17 1.37 -6.41
C TRP A 225 -17.09 1.37 -5.19
N PRO A 226 -18.39 1.06 -5.36
CA PRO A 226 -19.34 1.06 -4.25
C PRO A 226 -18.92 0.06 -3.16
N ARG A 227 -18.86 0.55 -1.91
CA ARG A 227 -18.58 -0.25 -0.71
C ARG A 227 -19.86 -0.67 -0.02
N PHE A 228 -19.87 -1.89 0.51
CA PHE A 228 -21.01 -2.47 1.19
C PHE A 228 -20.60 -3.02 2.55
N HIS A 229 -21.53 -2.98 3.50
CA HIS A 229 -21.38 -3.58 4.84
C HIS A 229 -22.39 -4.70 5.08
N HIS A 230 -22.86 -5.36 4.01
CA HIS A 230 -23.77 -6.51 4.09
C HIS A 230 -23.01 -7.79 4.43
N TYR A 231 -22.27 -7.76 5.54
CA TYR A 231 -21.56 -8.91 6.05
C TYR A 231 -21.51 -8.93 7.57
N GLU A 232 -21.27 -10.11 8.13
CA GLU A 232 -21.07 -10.33 9.57
C GLU A 232 -19.80 -11.13 9.78
N VAL A 233 -19.03 -10.76 10.81
CA VAL A 233 -17.77 -11.40 11.13
C VAL A 233 -17.81 -11.87 12.57
N GLN A 234 -17.43 -13.13 12.78
CA GLN A 234 -17.39 -13.71 14.11
C GLN A 234 -16.33 -14.80 14.21
N GLU A 235 -15.83 -15.02 15.42
CA GLU A 235 -15.07 -16.23 15.72
C GLU A 235 -16.01 -17.45 15.59
N LEU A 236 -15.63 -18.41 14.76
CA LEU A 236 -16.39 -19.66 14.60
C LEU A 236 -15.97 -20.68 15.68
N ARG A 237 -14.67 -20.77 15.90
CA ARG A 237 -14.00 -21.58 16.94
C ARG A 237 -12.58 -21.07 17.11
N ALA A 238 -11.92 -21.46 18.20
CA ALA A 238 -10.53 -21.10 18.50
C ALA A 238 -9.63 -21.13 17.24
N GLY A 239 -9.09 -19.97 16.89
CA GLY A 239 -8.15 -19.80 15.77
C GLY A 239 -8.78 -19.66 14.38
N ILE A 240 -10.11 -19.74 14.24
CA ILE A 240 -10.82 -19.67 12.96
C ILE A 240 -12.01 -18.71 13.05
N TYR A 241 -12.00 -17.71 12.18
CA TYR A 241 -13.06 -16.74 12.02
C TYR A 241 -13.87 -17.05 10.76
N GLN A 242 -15.10 -16.56 10.72
CA GLN A 242 -15.93 -16.58 9.52
C GLN A 242 -16.46 -15.18 9.20
N CYS A 243 -16.48 -14.85 7.92
CA CYS A 243 -17.20 -13.71 7.35
C CYS A 243 -18.37 -14.24 6.53
N ARG A 244 -19.59 -13.83 6.85
CA ARG A 244 -20.81 -14.15 6.10
C ARG A 244 -21.23 -12.94 5.30
N VAL A 245 -21.31 -13.05 3.99
CA VAL A 245 -21.81 -12.00 3.10
C VAL A 245 -23.25 -12.31 2.72
N TYR A 246 -24.13 -11.35 2.93
CA TYR A 246 -25.56 -11.44 2.64
C TYR A 246 -25.83 -10.79 1.27
N THR A 247 -26.13 -11.59 0.26
CA THR A 247 -26.27 -11.08 -1.11
C THR A 247 -27.63 -10.47 -1.42
N ALA A 248 -28.63 -10.62 -0.53
CA ALA A 248 -30.01 -10.18 -0.77
C ALA A 248 -30.13 -8.70 -1.17
N ASP A 249 -29.34 -7.84 -0.53
CA ASP A 249 -29.34 -6.38 -0.75
C ASP A 249 -28.22 -5.92 -1.69
N LEU A 250 -27.45 -6.84 -2.27
CA LEU A 250 -26.39 -6.51 -3.21
C LEU A 250 -26.97 -6.37 -4.64
N PRO A 251 -26.69 -5.25 -5.35
CA PRO A 251 -26.91 -5.15 -6.78
C PRO A 251 -26.30 -6.34 -7.56
N VAL A 252 -26.84 -6.65 -8.73
CA VAL A 252 -26.19 -7.64 -9.60
C VAL A 252 -24.82 -7.14 -10.06
N GLY A 253 -23.90 -8.07 -10.26
CA GLY A 253 -22.59 -7.82 -10.84
C GLY A 253 -21.45 -8.39 -10.00
N ARG A 254 -20.24 -7.98 -10.34
CA ARG A 254 -19.01 -8.52 -9.77
C ARG A 254 -18.63 -7.83 -8.45
N TYR A 255 -18.21 -8.62 -7.49
CA TYR A 255 -17.76 -8.21 -6.18
C TYR A 255 -16.38 -8.78 -5.87
N GLN A 256 -15.67 -8.05 -5.00
CA GLN A 256 -14.51 -8.56 -4.30
C GLN A 256 -14.69 -8.35 -2.79
N LEU A 257 -14.35 -9.38 -2.02
CA LEU A 257 -14.24 -9.34 -0.57
C LEU A 257 -12.76 -9.48 -0.20
N TRP A 258 -12.24 -8.52 0.53
CA TRP A 258 -10.88 -8.50 1.04
C TRP A 258 -10.87 -8.52 2.56
N ILE A 259 -9.97 -9.32 3.12
CA ILE A 259 -9.76 -9.46 4.56
C ILE A 259 -8.26 -9.31 4.84
N SER A 260 -7.88 -8.20 5.44
CA SER A 260 -6.51 -7.89 5.87
C SER A 260 -6.36 -8.11 7.37
N LEU A 261 -5.33 -8.86 7.78
CA LEU A 261 -5.02 -9.18 9.18
C LEU A 261 -3.63 -8.65 9.61
N SER A 262 -3.04 -7.78 8.79
CA SER A 262 -1.66 -7.33 8.86
C SER A 262 -0.61 -8.42 8.69
N ARG A 263 0.68 -8.07 8.77
CA ARG A 263 1.83 -8.99 8.61
C ARG A 263 1.73 -9.91 7.39
N ASN A 264 1.35 -9.33 6.25
CA ASN A 264 1.23 -9.98 4.94
C ASN A 264 0.17 -11.09 4.90
N ARG A 265 -0.82 -11.04 5.81
CA ARG A 265 -1.95 -11.97 5.86
C ARG A 265 -3.19 -11.32 5.26
N VAL A 266 -3.32 -11.44 3.94
CA VAL A 266 -4.45 -10.93 3.17
C VAL A 266 -5.17 -12.09 2.48
N TYR A 267 -6.50 -12.04 2.49
CA TYR A 267 -7.37 -13.01 1.83
C TYR A 267 -8.35 -12.27 0.93
N GLY A 268 -8.32 -12.61 -0.36
CA GLY A 268 -9.22 -12.05 -1.37
C GLY A 268 -10.16 -13.12 -1.91
N PHE A 269 -11.41 -12.74 -2.14
CA PHE A 269 -12.42 -13.57 -2.79
C PHE A 269 -13.17 -12.74 -3.83
N SER A 270 -13.43 -13.31 -5.01
CA SER A 270 -14.29 -12.68 -6.01
C SER A 270 -15.53 -13.53 -6.26
N PHE A 271 -16.67 -12.86 -6.39
CA PHE A 271 -17.94 -13.49 -6.71
C PHE A 271 -18.81 -12.56 -7.56
N GLU A 272 -19.73 -13.13 -8.32
CA GLU A 272 -20.69 -12.41 -9.13
C GLU A 272 -22.10 -12.70 -8.60
N VAL A 273 -22.82 -11.64 -8.25
CA VAL A 273 -24.21 -11.72 -7.83
C VAL A 273 -25.09 -11.69 -9.08
N VAL A 274 -25.84 -12.76 -9.30
CA VAL A 274 -26.82 -12.89 -10.39
C VAL A 274 -28.24 -12.85 -9.82
N GLU A 275 -29.22 -12.57 -10.67
CA GLU A 275 -30.63 -12.68 -10.26
C GLU A 275 -30.97 -14.15 -9.90
N GLU A 276 -31.91 -14.33 -8.98
CA GLU A 276 -32.44 -15.66 -8.63
C GLU A 276 -33.09 -16.29 -9.87
N GLU A 277 -32.70 -17.52 -10.23
CA GLU A 277 -33.40 -18.27 -11.29
C GLU A 277 -34.82 -18.59 -10.80
N ARG A 278 -35.83 -18.10 -11.53
CA ARG A 278 -37.26 -18.31 -11.23
C ARG A 278 -37.76 -19.71 -11.60
#